data_AF-A0A098MDM4-F1
#
_entry.id   AF-A0A098MDM4-F1
#
_cell.length_a   1.000
_cell.length_b   1.000
_cell.length_c   1.000
_cell.angle_alpha   90.00
_cell.angle_beta   90.00
_cell.angle_gamma   90.00
#
_symmetry.space_group_name_H-M   'P 1'
#
loop_
_entity.id
_entity.type
_entity.pdbx_description
1 polymer ?
#
loop_
_entity_poly.entity_id
_entity_poly.type
_entity_poly.pdbx_seq_one_letter_code
_entity_poly.pdbx_strand_id
1 'polypeptide(L)' 'MKPKSYTVIQSDPGNKLFEGQTVTPYFEDEKEIIITVPGAYYDHHILKDGSYFAAHLKPTGGK' A
#
# COMPACT_ATOMS: atom_id res chain seq x y z
N MET A 1 -8.45 -12.20 -4.45
CA MET A 1 -9.50 -11.18 -4.22
C MET A 1 -9.27 -10.05 -5.21
N LYS A 2 -10.25 -9.18 -5.52
CA LYS A 2 -9.93 -7.97 -6.31
C LYS A 2 -9.10 -7.03 -5.42
N PRO A 3 -7.97 -6.48 -5.92
CA PRO A 3 -7.17 -5.54 -5.15
C PRO A 3 -8.00 -4.33 -4.70
N LYS A 4 -7.88 -3.98 -3.42
CA LYS A 4 -8.51 -2.80 -2.83
C LYS A 4 -7.55 -1.63 -2.91
N SER A 5 -8.07 -0.42 -3.05
CA SER A 5 -7.23 0.77 -2.90
C SER A 5 -7.00 1.08 -1.41
N TYR A 6 -5.87 1.71 -1.12
CA TYR A 6 -5.45 2.14 0.21
C TYR A 6 -5.04 3.61 0.17
N THR A 7 -5.39 4.37 1.20
CA THR A 7 -4.83 5.69 1.44
C THR A 7 -3.56 5.55 2.28
N VAL A 8 -2.49 6.19 1.84
CA VAL A 8 -1.26 6.36 2.62
C VAL A 8 -1.55 7.34 3.75
N ILE A 9 -1.40 6.90 5.00
CA ILE A 9 -1.67 7.69 6.21
C ILE A 9 -0.40 8.15 6.93
N GLN A 10 0.76 7.65 6.50
CA GLN A 10 2.08 8.08 6.95
C GLN A 10 3.04 8.05 5.76
N SER A 11 3.79 9.13 5.56
CA SER A 11 4.75 9.21 4.45
C SER A 11 5.95 8.30 4.67
N ASP A 12 6.38 7.63 3.60
CA ASP A 12 7.63 6.88 3.49
C ASP A 12 8.33 7.30 2.18
N PRO A 13 9.18 8.34 2.24
CA PRO A 13 9.90 8.85 1.07
C PRO A 13 10.85 7.83 0.44
N GLY A 14 11.33 6.84 1.20
CA GLY A 14 12.21 5.78 0.70
C GLY A 14 11.50 4.89 -0.31
N ASN A 15 10.21 4.63 -0.06
CA ASN A 15 9.33 3.87 -0.94
C ASN A 15 8.43 4.74 -1.83
N LYS A 16 8.68 6.06 -1.86
CA LYS A 16 7.90 7.06 -2.64
C LYS A 16 6.42 7.11 -2.27
N LEU A 17 6.07 6.71 -1.04
CA LEU A 17 4.70 6.79 -0.53
C LEU A 17 4.55 8.10 0.25
N PHE A 18 3.53 8.88 -0.11
CA PHE A 18 3.28 10.18 0.53
C PHE A 18 1.90 10.21 1.16
N GLU A 19 1.79 10.78 2.36
CA GLU A 19 0.52 10.89 3.08
C GLU A 19 -0.56 11.56 2.21
N GLY A 20 -1.76 10.99 2.21
CA GLY A 20 -2.89 11.39 1.37
C GLY A 20 -2.90 10.75 -0.02
N GLN A 21 -1.82 10.11 -0.46
CA GLN A 21 -1.78 9.37 -1.72
C GLN A 21 -2.70 8.15 -1.66
N THR A 22 -3.46 7.92 -2.72
CA THR A 22 -4.14 6.63 -2.93
C THR A 22 -3.23 5.71 -3.72
N VAL A 23 -3.04 4.49 -3.21
CA VAL A 23 -2.33 3.42 -3.91
C VAL A 23 -3.26 2.25 -4.16
N THR A 24 -3.14 1.64 -5.33
CA THR A 24 -3.87 0.43 -5.68
C THR A 24 -2.85 -0.65 -5.99
N PRO A 25 -2.77 -1.71 -5.18
CA PRO A 25 -1.90 -2.84 -5.49
C PRO A 25 -2.35 -3.51 -6.78
N TYR A 26 -1.40 -3.96 -7.58
CA TYR A 26 -1.73 -4.80 -8.74
C TYR A 26 -1.98 -6.26 -8.31
N PHE A 27 -1.49 -6.65 -7.14
CA PHE A 27 -1.69 -7.96 -6.53
C PHE A 27 -2.08 -7.85 -5.06
N GLU A 28 -3.08 -8.62 -4.65
CA GLU A 28 -3.55 -8.71 -3.26
C GLU A 28 -4.11 -10.09 -2.95
N ASP A 29 -3.58 -10.72 -1.91
CA ASP A 29 -4.10 -11.97 -1.33
C ASP A 29 -4.43 -11.82 0.16
N GLU A 30 -4.52 -12.90 0.92
CA GLU A 30 -4.83 -12.86 2.35
C GLU A 30 -3.67 -12.36 3.21
N LYS A 31 -2.42 -12.47 2.73
CA LYS A 31 -1.20 -12.20 3.50
C LYS A 31 -0.55 -10.89 3.13
N GLU A 32 -0.50 -10.54 1.85
CA GLU A 32 0.25 -9.38 1.37
C GLU A 32 -0.50 -8.57 0.30
N ILE A 33 0.03 -7.37 0.08
CA ILE A 33 -0.23 -6.57 -1.11
C ILE A 33 1.09 -6.24 -1.80
N ILE A 34 1.06 -6.10 -3.11
CA ILE A 34 2.21 -5.63 -3.89
C ILE A 34 1.81 -4.37 -4.65
N ILE A 35 2.54 -3.30 -4.37
CA ILE A 35 2.35 -1.98 -4.99
C ILE A 35 3.59 -1.57 -5.76
N THR A 36 3.37 -1.14 -7.00
CA THR A 36 4.36 -0.40 -7.79
C THR A 36 4.04 1.08 -7.69
N VAL A 37 4.99 1.87 -7.18
CA VAL A 37 4.85 3.32 -7.10
C VAL A 37 5.68 3.97 -8.22
N PRO A 38 5.14 4.91 -9.00
CA PRO A 38 5.92 5.61 -10.03
C PRO A 38 7.20 6.21 -9.46
N GLY A 39 8.36 5.82 -10.02
CA GLY A 39 9.67 6.29 -9.58
C GLY A 39 10.26 5.56 -8.37
N ALA A 40 9.60 4.51 -7.85
CA ALA A 40 10.24 3.55 -6.96
C ALA A 40 11.15 2.61 -7.78
N TYR A 41 12.28 2.20 -7.19
CA TYR A 41 13.24 1.30 -7.83
C TYR A 41 12.78 -0.17 -7.83
N TYR A 42 11.88 -0.54 -6.92
CA TYR A 42 11.43 -1.90 -6.68
C TYR A 42 9.94 -1.91 -6.36
N ASP A 43 9.31 -3.08 -6.57
CA ASP A 43 7.95 -3.32 -6.08
C ASP A 43 7.95 -3.46 -4.57
N HIS A 44 6.94 -2.89 -3.93
CA HIS A 44 6.82 -2.90 -2.49
C HIS A 44 5.84 -3.99 -2.05
N HIS A 45 6.41 -5.05 -1.48
CA HIS A 45 5.68 -6.13 -0.82
C HIS A 45 5.36 -5.72 0.62
N ILE A 46 4.08 -5.71 0.97
CA ILE A 46 3.63 -5.30 2.30
C ILE A 46 2.74 -6.37 2.90
N LEU A 47 3.20 -6.93 4.03
CA LEU A 47 2.44 -7.88 4.83
C LEU A 47 1.28 -7.16 5.56
N LYS A 48 0.07 -7.68 5.40
CA LYS A 48 -1.16 -7.06 5.95
C LYS A 48 -1.27 -7.15 7.47
N ASP A 49 -0.63 -8.15 8.07
CA ASP A 49 -0.50 -8.32 9.52
C ASP A 49 0.72 -7.57 10.10
N GLY A 50 1.54 -6.96 9.23
CA GLY A 50 2.73 -6.22 9.62
C GLY A 50 2.42 -4.85 10.21
N SER A 51 3.26 -4.41 11.14
CA SER A 51 3.21 -3.05 11.70
C SER A 51 3.34 -1.97 10.64
N TYR A 52 4.08 -2.25 9.55
CA TYR A 52 4.21 -1.34 8.42
C TYR A 52 2.85 -1.02 7.78
N PHE A 53 2.06 -2.06 7.47
CA PHE A 53 0.75 -1.90 6.86
C PHE A 53 -0.19 -1.09 7.76
N ALA A 54 -0.25 -1.42 9.04
CA ALA A 54 -1.10 -0.72 10.01
C ALA A 54 -0.69 0.75 10.22
N ALA A 55 0.61 1.07 10.14
CA ALA A 55 1.12 2.43 10.32
C ALA A 55 0.99 3.30 9.05
N HIS A 56 1.11 2.71 7.86
CA HIS A 56 1.24 3.47 6.61
C HIS A 56 0.00 3.43 5.73
N LEU A 57 -0.86 2.41 5.85
CA LEU A 57 -1.95 2.19 4.91
C LEU A 57 -3.29 2.03 5.62
N LYS A 58 -4.30 2.72 5.08
CA LYS A 58 -5.69 2.58 5.47
C LYS A 58 -6.51 2.13 4.27
N PRO A 59 -7.29 1.04 4.37
CA PRO A 59 -8.20 0.65 3.29
C PRO A 59 -9.13 1.82 2.96
N THR A 60 -9.18 2.25 1.70
CA THR A 60 -10.29 3.09 1.26
C THR A 60 -11.53 2.22 1.29
N GLY A 61 -12.49 2.53 2.17
CA GLY A 61 -13.73 1.79 2.29
C GLY A 61 -14.36 1.61 0.91
N GLY A 62 -14.54 0.35 0.49
CA GLY A 62 -15.32 0.05 -0.70
C GLY A 62 -16.77 0.44 -0.45
N LYS A 63 -17.38 1.15 -1.39
CA LYS A 63 -18.83 1.06 -1.55
C LYS A 63 -19.22 -0.36 -1.90
#